data_AF-A0A0C9SED3-F1
#
_entry.id   AF-A0A0C9SED3-F1
#
_cell.length_a   1.000
_cell.length_b   1.000
_cell.length_c   1.000
_cell.angle_alpha   90.00
_cell.angle_beta   90.00
_cell.angle_gamma   90.00
#
_symmetry.space_group_name_H-M   'P 1'
#
loop_
_entity.id
_entity.type
_entity.pdbx_description
1 polymer ?
#
loop_
_entity_poly.entity_id
_entity_poly.type
_entity_poly.pdbx_seq_one_letter_code
_entity_poly.pdbx_strand_id
1 'polypeptide(L)'
;MLVVTNLCTCICFVYFLLAEKGLAYALILVPPYTQPIGGLEVVWIVVVTDFVLKLITILVKAVILALPACLSAFPRRGRYYLFVESCSQLYRSVMPMQHWLYYFSESYTGTGKMFSMVLSGAYLLCKCTDVVSKTRAWKRGLVQVLSNVNYGHPPTAEQTKAVGDSCPICQDDFKRPTMLACNHIFCEECVSVWFDRERTCPMCRAQIADDPTWRDGSTTFLIQVF
;
A
#
# COMPACT_ATOMS: atom_id res chain seq x y z
N MET A 1 12.60 16.32 7.48
CA MET A 1 13.33 17.04 6.42
C MET A 1 14.51 16.26 5.87
N LEU A 2 15.53 15.90 6.68
CA LEU A 2 16.74 15.20 6.20
C LEU A 2 16.46 13.86 5.46
N VAL A 3 15.51 13.06 5.95
CA VAL A 3 15.09 11.79 5.30
C VAL A 3 14.45 12.05 3.93
N VAL A 4 13.57 13.05 3.84
CA VAL A 4 12.89 13.41 2.58
C VAL A 4 13.89 13.92 1.55
N THR A 5 14.81 14.80 1.97
CA THR A 5 15.89 15.29 1.11
C THR A 5 16.76 14.15 0.61
N ASN A 6 17.19 13.23 1.48
CA ASN A 6 18.00 12.08 1.10
C ASN A 6 17.28 11.16 0.10
N LEU A 7 15.98 10.87 0.32
CA LEU A 7 15.17 10.08 -0.60
C LEU A 7 15.04 10.76 -1.96
N CYS A 8 14.76 12.07 -1.99
CA CYS A 8 14.69 12.83 -3.23
C CYS A 8 16.03 12.83 -3.96
N THR A 9 17.15 13.03 -3.26
CA THR A 9 18.49 12.98 -3.86
C THR A 9 18.79 11.59 -4.42
N CYS A 10 18.44 10.51 -3.71
CA CYS A 10 18.60 9.14 -4.21
C CYS A 10 17.76 8.90 -5.47
N ILE A 11 16.50 9.35 -5.50
CA ILE A 11 15.63 9.24 -6.69
C ILE A 11 16.22 10.03 -7.85
N CYS A 12 16.59 11.30 -7.64
CA CYS A 12 17.18 12.16 -8.66
C CYS A 12 18.51 11.61 -9.19
N PHE A 13 19.35 11.06 -8.31
CA PHE A 13 20.62 10.44 -8.68
C PHE A 13 20.40 9.20 -9.55
N VAL A 14 19.45 8.34 -9.17
CA VAL A 14 19.11 7.16 -9.97
C VAL A 14 18.52 7.57 -11.32
N TYR A 15 17.64 8.57 -11.38
CA TYR A 15 17.13 9.08 -12.66
C TYR A 15 18.21 9.73 -13.51
N PHE A 16 19.15 10.47 -12.92
CA PHE A 16 20.28 11.07 -13.62
C PHE A 16 21.18 9.99 -14.24
N LEU A 17 21.52 8.94 -13.48
CA LEU A 17 22.29 7.79 -13.97
C LEU A 17 21.57 6.99 -15.08
N LEU A 18 20.25 7.08 -15.14
CA LEU A 18 19.41 6.32 -16.08
C LEU A 18 18.88 7.15 -17.24
N ALA A 19 19.11 8.46 -17.24
CA ALA A 19 18.60 9.40 -18.23
C ALA A 19 19.09 9.06 -19.64
N GLU A 20 20.33 8.61 -19.79
CA GLU A 20 20.91 8.25 -21.08
C GLU A 20 20.28 7.00 -21.72
N LYS A 21 19.62 6.13 -20.94
CA LYS A 21 19.03 4.87 -21.42
C LYS A 21 17.52 4.92 -21.63
N GLY A 22 16.89 6.09 -21.50
CA GLY A 22 15.43 6.23 -21.63
C GLY A 22 14.62 5.44 -20.58
N LEU A 23 15.25 5.04 -19.47
CA LEU A 23 14.62 4.15 -18.46
C LEU A 23 13.43 4.80 -17.74
N ALA A 24 13.28 6.12 -17.85
CA ALA A 24 12.09 6.84 -17.40
C ALA A 24 10.80 6.34 -18.08
N TYR A 25 10.87 5.92 -19.35
CA TYR A 25 9.70 5.37 -20.06
C TYR A 25 9.28 3.99 -19.51
N ALA A 26 10.25 3.17 -19.07
CA ALA A 26 9.98 1.88 -18.42
C ALA A 26 9.18 2.03 -17.11
N LEU A 27 9.29 3.19 -16.45
CA LEU A 27 8.53 3.57 -15.25
C LEU A 27 7.11 4.09 -15.55
N ILE A 28 6.69 4.19 -16.82
CA ILE A 28 5.34 4.61 -17.22
C ILE A 28 4.68 3.53 -18.10
N LEU A 29 5.15 2.28 -17.99
CA LEU A 29 4.67 1.16 -18.82
C LEU A 29 4.84 1.38 -20.33
N VAL A 30 5.83 2.20 -20.72
CA VAL A 30 6.19 2.41 -22.12
C VAL A 30 7.52 1.68 -22.38
N PRO A 31 7.55 0.64 -23.23
CA PRO A 31 8.77 -0.09 -23.52
C PRO A 31 9.77 0.83 -24.27
N PRO A 32 10.98 1.07 -23.74
CA PRO A 32 11.94 2.00 -24.35
C PRO A 32 12.76 1.37 -25.50
N TYR A 33 12.37 0.19 -26.00
CA TYR A 33 13.26 -0.66 -26.81
C TYR A 33 13.12 -0.43 -28.30
N THR A 34 14.24 -0.14 -28.94
CA THR A 34 14.39 -0.09 -30.41
C THR A 34 15.26 -1.21 -30.95
N GLN A 35 15.87 -2.02 -30.08
CA GLN A 35 16.74 -3.16 -30.39
C GLN A 35 16.43 -4.35 -29.48
N PRO A 36 16.75 -5.59 -29.91
CA PRO A 36 16.63 -6.78 -29.07
C PRO A 36 17.44 -6.64 -27.77
N ILE A 37 16.80 -6.97 -26.65
CA ILE A 37 17.39 -6.92 -25.31
C ILE A 37 17.75 -8.31 -24.81
N GLY A 38 18.88 -8.43 -24.12
CA GLY A 38 19.27 -9.68 -23.48
C GLY A 38 18.48 -9.97 -22.19
N GLY A 39 18.39 -11.24 -21.77
CA GLY A 39 17.70 -11.61 -20.54
C GLY A 39 18.31 -10.98 -19.27
N LEU A 40 19.62 -10.82 -19.21
CA LEU A 40 20.29 -10.12 -18.10
C LEU A 40 19.98 -8.63 -18.07
N GLU A 41 19.79 -8.01 -19.23
CA GLU A 41 19.39 -6.60 -19.33
C GLU A 41 17.97 -6.42 -18.84
N VAL A 42 17.05 -7.34 -19.18
CA VAL A 42 15.68 -7.36 -18.62
C VAL A 42 15.71 -7.42 -17.10
N VAL A 43 16.49 -8.35 -16.53
CA VAL A 43 16.64 -8.48 -15.07
C VAL A 43 17.20 -7.19 -14.46
N TRP A 44 18.23 -6.61 -15.06
CA TRP A 44 18.80 -5.34 -14.60
C TRP A 44 17.76 -4.21 -14.58
N ILE A 45 17.02 -4.04 -15.68
CA ILE A 45 15.98 -3.01 -15.80
C ILE A 45 14.92 -3.22 -14.73
N VAL A 46 14.40 -4.44 -14.58
CA VAL A 46 13.39 -4.78 -13.58
C VAL A 46 13.87 -4.48 -12.15
N VAL A 47 15.11 -4.84 -11.81
CA VAL A 47 15.69 -4.59 -10.48
C VAL A 47 15.81 -3.09 -10.21
N VAL A 48 16.28 -2.32 -11.18
CA VAL A 48 16.46 -0.88 -11.05
C VAL A 48 15.13 -0.15 -10.92
N THR A 49 14.15 -0.46 -11.77
CA THR A 49 12.82 0.15 -11.71
C THR A 49 12.06 -0.25 -10.44
N ASP A 50 12.21 -1.50 -9.99
CA ASP A 50 11.71 -1.97 -8.69
C ASP A 50 12.30 -1.12 -7.55
N PHE A 51 13.63 -0.92 -7.55
CA PHE A 51 14.28 -0.08 -6.53
C PHE A 51 13.76 1.35 -6.52
N VAL A 52 13.61 1.99 -7.69
CA VAL A 52 13.06 3.35 -7.80
C VAL A 52 11.63 3.42 -7.27
N LEU A 53 10.77 2.46 -7.62
CA LEU A 53 9.38 2.42 -7.15
C LEU A 53 9.29 2.26 -5.63
N LYS A 54 10.21 1.50 -5.01
CA LYS A 54 10.34 1.42 -3.55
C LYS A 54 10.67 2.78 -2.94
N LEU A 55 11.65 3.50 -3.50
CA LEU A 55 12.01 4.83 -3.01
C LEU A 55 10.84 5.82 -3.13
N ILE A 56 10.13 5.80 -4.26
CA ILE A 56 8.92 6.63 -4.47
C ILE A 56 7.86 6.29 -3.42
N THR A 57 7.63 5.01 -3.13
CA THR A 57 6.65 4.57 -2.12
C THR A 57 7.02 5.06 -0.73
N ILE A 58 8.30 4.95 -0.35
CA ILE A 58 8.80 5.44 0.94
C ILE A 58 8.66 6.96 1.02
N LEU A 59 8.95 7.69 -0.06
CA LEU A 59 8.78 9.14 -0.14
C LEU A 59 7.31 9.53 0.05
N VAL A 60 6.37 8.86 -0.62
CA VAL A 60 4.93 9.12 -0.45
C VAL A 60 4.48 8.87 0.99
N LYS A 61 4.92 7.76 1.62
CA LYS A 61 4.63 7.49 3.04
C LYS A 61 5.21 8.58 3.95
N ALA A 62 6.43 9.05 3.68
CA ALA A 62 7.06 10.13 4.44
C ALA A 62 6.32 11.47 4.29
N VAL A 63 5.81 11.78 3.10
CA VAL A 63 4.98 12.98 2.85
C VAL A 63 3.66 12.88 3.61
N ILE A 64 2.99 11.72 3.59
CA ILE A 64 1.76 11.50 4.37
C ILE A 64 1.99 11.71 5.87
N LEU A 65 3.16 11.27 6.38
CA LEU A 65 3.54 11.50 7.77
C LEU A 65 3.76 12.99 8.09
N ALA A 66 4.33 13.74 7.15
CA ALA A 66 4.63 15.16 7.29
C ALA A 66 3.39 16.06 7.15
N LEU A 67 2.25 15.54 6.67
CA LEU A 67 1.03 16.33 6.55
C LEU A 67 0.51 16.74 7.95
N PRO A 68 0.11 18.01 8.12
CA PRO A 68 -0.42 18.50 9.39
C PRO A 68 -1.70 17.74 9.79
N ALA A 69 -1.92 17.59 11.09
CA ALA A 69 -3.05 16.85 11.66
C ALA A 69 -4.42 17.38 11.19
N CYS A 70 -4.49 18.63 10.72
CA CYS A 70 -5.69 19.24 10.14
C CYS A 70 -6.15 18.56 8.82
N LEU A 71 -5.22 18.01 8.03
CA LEU A 71 -5.53 17.33 6.76
C LEU A 71 -5.61 15.80 6.92
N SER A 72 -5.01 15.27 7.98
CA SER A 72 -5.00 13.85 8.28
C SER A 72 -5.34 13.65 9.75
N ALA A 73 -6.63 13.46 10.03
CA ALA A 73 -7.05 12.96 11.33
C ALA A 73 -6.21 11.70 11.63
N PHE A 74 -5.50 11.71 12.76
CA PHE A 74 -4.61 10.64 13.20
C PHE A 74 -5.18 9.22 13.01
N PRO A 75 -6.49 8.94 13.26
CA PRO A 75 -7.07 7.59 13.08
C PRO A 75 -7.19 7.10 11.62
N ARG A 76 -6.89 7.93 10.61
CA ARG A 76 -6.97 7.52 9.19
C ARG A 76 -5.61 7.19 8.58
N ARG A 77 -4.50 7.50 9.27
CA ARG A 77 -3.14 7.38 8.73
C ARG A 77 -2.75 5.95 8.37
N GLY A 78 -3.10 4.98 9.21
CA GLY A 78 -2.84 3.56 8.95
C GLY A 78 -3.51 3.07 7.65
N ARG A 79 -4.72 3.54 7.36
CA ARG A 79 -5.47 3.17 6.15
C ARG A 79 -4.82 3.75 4.89
N TYR A 80 -4.37 5.00 4.95
CA TYR A 80 -3.62 5.61 3.84
C TYR A 80 -2.32 4.86 3.56
N TYR A 81 -1.56 4.46 4.60
CA TYR A 81 -0.33 3.69 4.40
C TYR A 81 -0.57 2.33 3.75
N LEU A 82 -1.60 1.61 4.18
CA LEU A 82 -2.00 0.35 3.57
C LEU A 82 -2.40 0.53 2.11
N PHE A 83 -3.19 1.56 1.81
CA PHE A 83 -3.62 1.83 0.45
C PHE A 83 -2.44 2.18 -0.45
N VAL A 84 -1.53 3.04 0.01
CA VAL A 84 -0.28 3.37 -0.70
C VAL A 84 0.57 2.12 -0.94
N GLU A 85 0.71 1.25 0.06
CA GLU A 85 1.43 -0.02 -0.11
C GLU A 85 0.76 -0.92 -1.15
N SER A 86 -0.56 -1.06 -1.09
CA SER A 86 -1.33 -1.89 -2.03
C SER A 86 -1.25 -1.35 -3.46
N CYS A 87 -1.28 -0.02 -3.64
CA CYS A 87 -1.04 0.64 -4.92
C CYS A 87 0.37 0.33 -5.45
N SER A 88 1.38 0.47 -4.59
CA SER A 88 2.78 0.22 -4.94
C SER A 88 2.99 -1.23 -5.37
N GLN A 89 2.49 -2.20 -4.59
CA GLN A 89 2.62 -3.62 -4.89
C GLN A 89 1.92 -4.00 -6.20
N LEU A 90 0.73 -3.45 -6.47
CA LEU A 90 0.02 -3.68 -7.74
C LEU A 90 0.84 -3.12 -8.91
N TYR A 91 1.34 -1.88 -8.80
CA TYR A 91 2.12 -1.25 -9.86
C TYR A 91 3.43 -2.02 -10.14
N ARG A 92 4.17 -2.37 -9.08
CA ARG A 92 5.40 -3.17 -9.15
C ARG A 92 5.17 -4.57 -9.73
N SER A 93 3.96 -5.12 -9.64
CA SER A 93 3.64 -6.43 -10.21
C SER A 93 3.44 -6.42 -11.71
N VAL A 94 2.94 -5.29 -12.23
CA VAL A 94 2.62 -5.08 -13.65
C VAL A 94 3.85 -4.62 -14.42
N MET A 95 4.70 -3.79 -13.81
CA MET A 95 5.85 -3.19 -14.49
C MET A 95 6.82 -4.20 -15.15
N PRO A 96 7.21 -5.32 -14.52
CA PRO A 96 8.08 -6.33 -15.15
C PRO A 96 7.46 -7.01 -16.38
N MET A 97 6.13 -7.06 -16.48
CA MET A 97 5.42 -7.79 -17.53
C MET A 97 5.79 -7.29 -18.92
N GLN A 98 5.83 -5.96 -19.12
CA GLN A 98 6.12 -5.39 -20.43
C GLN A 98 7.50 -5.82 -20.95
N HIS A 99 8.49 -5.97 -20.06
CA HIS A 99 9.87 -6.27 -20.44
C HIS A 99 10.07 -7.76 -20.68
N TRP A 100 9.50 -8.62 -19.82
CA TRP A 100 9.53 -10.07 -20.02
C TRP A 100 8.73 -10.50 -21.26
N LEU A 101 7.56 -9.90 -21.50
CA LEU A 101 6.76 -10.19 -22.69
C LEU A 101 7.48 -9.74 -23.98
N TYR A 102 8.14 -8.59 -23.96
CA TYR A 102 8.96 -8.14 -25.10
C TYR A 102 10.11 -9.13 -25.38
N TYR A 103 10.86 -9.52 -24.33
CA TYR A 103 11.95 -10.51 -24.46
C TYR A 103 11.48 -11.87 -25.00
N PHE A 104 10.34 -12.37 -24.51
CA PHE A 104 9.78 -13.60 -25.03
C PHE A 104 9.30 -13.45 -26.48
N SER A 105 8.74 -12.28 -26.85
CA SER A 105 8.25 -11.99 -28.21
C SER A 105 9.34 -12.03 -29.29
N GLU A 106 10.52 -11.50 -28.99
CA GLU A 106 11.69 -11.54 -29.88
C GLU A 106 12.22 -12.98 -30.04
N SER A 107 12.15 -13.78 -28.98
CA SER A 107 12.62 -15.18 -28.94
C SER A 107 11.76 -16.15 -29.78
N TYR A 108 10.63 -15.72 -30.36
CA TYR A 108 9.78 -16.56 -31.24
C TYR A 108 10.35 -16.77 -32.65
N THR A 109 11.45 -16.10 -33.01
CA THR A 109 11.99 -16.07 -34.38
C THR A 109 12.98 -17.21 -34.71
N GLY A 110 13.31 -18.10 -33.77
CA GLY A 110 14.29 -19.19 -33.95
C GLY A 110 13.78 -20.61 -33.60
N THR A 111 14.70 -21.59 -33.56
CA THR A 111 14.46 -23.00 -33.18
C THR A 111 13.92 -23.19 -31.76
N GLY A 112 14.03 -22.17 -30.90
CA GLY A 112 13.49 -22.13 -29.53
C GLY A 112 12.02 -21.68 -29.41
N LYS A 113 11.29 -21.49 -30.52
CA LYS A 113 9.91 -20.95 -30.53
C LYS A 113 8.94 -21.69 -29.60
N MET A 114 8.99 -23.03 -29.61
CA MET A 114 8.13 -23.86 -28.75
C MET A 114 8.42 -23.65 -27.26
N PHE A 115 9.70 -23.54 -26.90
CA PHE A 115 10.13 -23.27 -25.53
C PHE A 115 9.70 -21.87 -25.06
N SER A 116 9.87 -20.85 -25.90
CA SER A 116 9.42 -19.47 -25.59
C SER A 116 7.90 -19.37 -25.42
N MET A 117 7.13 -20.08 -26.26
CA MET A 117 5.66 -20.10 -26.18
C MET A 117 5.17 -20.69 -24.86
N VAL A 118 5.74 -21.82 -24.43
CA VAL A 118 5.40 -22.46 -23.16
C VAL A 118 5.78 -21.57 -21.97
N LEU A 119 6.99 -20.99 -22.00
CA LEU A 119 7.49 -20.13 -20.91
C LEU A 119 6.67 -18.84 -20.78
N SER A 120 6.33 -18.19 -21.90
CA SER A 120 5.46 -17.01 -21.92
C SER A 120 4.05 -17.32 -21.42
N GLY A 121 3.49 -18.48 -21.79
CA GLY A 121 2.20 -18.94 -21.29
C GLY A 121 2.20 -19.17 -19.79
N ALA A 122 3.19 -19.90 -19.28
CA ALA A 122 3.37 -20.13 -17.84
C ALA A 122 3.58 -18.82 -17.08
N TYR A 123 4.41 -17.91 -17.61
CA TYR A 123 4.65 -16.58 -17.05
C TYR A 123 3.34 -15.78 -16.92
N LEU A 124 2.54 -15.71 -17.99
CA LEU A 124 1.26 -15.00 -17.98
C LEU A 124 0.27 -15.60 -16.99
N LEU A 125 0.19 -16.93 -16.87
CA LEU A 125 -0.69 -17.58 -15.90
C LEU A 125 -0.30 -17.25 -14.46
N CYS A 126 0.98 -17.37 -14.11
CA CYS A 126 1.50 -17.00 -12.80
C CYS A 126 1.29 -15.51 -12.49
N LYS A 127 1.46 -14.65 -13.50
CA LYS A 127 1.25 -13.21 -13.35
C LYS A 127 -0.21 -12.82 -13.20
N CYS A 128 -1.11 -13.47 -13.92
CA CYS A 128 -2.55 -13.25 -13.78
C CYS A 128 -3.01 -13.55 -12.36
N THR A 129 -2.58 -14.66 -11.77
CA THR A 129 -2.97 -15.01 -10.40
C THR A 129 -2.41 -14.01 -9.37
N ASP A 130 -1.15 -13.57 -9.53
CA ASP A 130 -0.52 -12.55 -8.69
C ASP A 130 -1.22 -11.18 -8.78
N VAL A 131 -1.47 -10.68 -10.00
CA VAL A 131 -2.18 -9.41 -10.22
C VAL A 131 -3.60 -9.46 -9.68
N VAL A 132 -4.33 -10.57 -9.87
CA VAL A 132 -5.68 -10.73 -9.32
C VAL A 132 -5.64 -10.72 -7.78
N SER A 133 -4.64 -11.34 -7.16
CA SER A 133 -4.45 -11.28 -5.71
C SER A 133 -4.23 -9.85 -5.22
N LYS A 134 -3.30 -9.12 -5.86
CA LYS A 134 -2.97 -7.72 -5.52
C LYS A 134 -4.11 -6.75 -5.81
N THR A 135 -4.85 -6.96 -6.89
CA THR A 135 -6.04 -6.17 -7.23
C THR A 135 -7.13 -6.35 -6.17
N ARG A 136 -7.33 -7.57 -5.67
CA ARG A 136 -8.27 -7.81 -4.55
C ARG A 136 -7.82 -7.10 -3.28
N ALA A 137 -6.53 -7.14 -2.95
CA ALA A 137 -5.98 -6.40 -1.81
C ALA A 137 -6.15 -4.88 -1.97
N TRP A 138 -5.83 -4.34 -3.14
CA TRP A 138 -6.00 -2.93 -3.48
C TRP A 138 -7.47 -2.47 -3.35
N LYS A 139 -8.42 -3.26 -3.87
CA LYS A 139 -9.86 -2.97 -3.71
C LYS A 139 -10.27 -2.91 -2.24
N ARG A 140 -9.79 -3.84 -1.41
CA ARG A 140 -10.05 -3.80 0.04
C ARG A 140 -9.47 -2.54 0.69
N GLY A 141 -8.22 -2.20 0.37
CA GLY A 141 -7.58 -0.98 0.88
C GLY A 141 -8.33 0.29 0.47
N LEU A 142 -8.80 0.37 -0.78
CA LEU A 142 -9.60 1.49 -1.27
C LEU A 142 -10.91 1.62 -0.50
N VAL A 143 -11.65 0.52 -0.35
CA VAL A 143 -12.91 0.51 0.40
C VAL A 143 -12.71 0.97 1.84
N GLN A 144 -11.59 0.63 2.48
CA GLN A 144 -11.28 1.05 3.85
C GLN A 144 -10.91 2.52 4.00
N VAL A 145 -10.25 3.09 3.00
CA VAL A 145 -9.96 4.53 2.95
C VAL A 145 -11.24 5.33 2.72
N LEU A 146 -12.15 4.80 1.89
CA LEU A 146 -13.42 5.44 1.56
C LEU A 146 -14.50 5.23 2.63
N SER A 147 -14.43 4.15 3.42
CA SER A 147 -15.43 3.88 4.44
C SER A 147 -15.20 4.71 5.71
N ASN A 148 -16.25 5.39 6.16
CA ASN A 148 -16.34 5.84 7.54
C ASN A 148 -16.67 4.61 8.39
N VAL A 149 -15.69 4.12 9.15
CA VAL A 149 -15.91 2.98 10.04
C VAL A 149 -16.46 3.54 11.34
N ASN A 150 -17.77 3.41 11.52
CA ASN A 150 -18.39 3.58 12.82
C ASN A 150 -18.29 2.25 13.55
N TYR A 151 -17.45 2.18 14.59
CA TYR A 151 -17.26 0.98 15.42
C TYR A 151 -18.41 0.72 16.40
N GLY A 152 -19.44 1.58 16.35
CA GLY A 152 -20.56 1.60 17.26
C GLY A 152 -21.66 2.51 16.76
N HIS A 153 -22.59 2.81 17.65
CA HIS A 153 -23.73 3.68 17.39
C HIS A 153 -23.74 4.83 18.40
N PRO A 154 -24.32 5.99 18.08
CA PRO A 154 -24.46 7.08 19.05
C PRO A 154 -25.34 6.63 20.22
N PRO A 155 -24.90 6.76 21.49
CA PRO A 155 -25.71 6.44 22.66
C PRO A 155 -26.83 7.45 22.87
N THR A 156 -27.89 7.06 23.57
CA THR A 156 -28.92 8.01 24.03
C THR A 156 -28.36 8.92 25.14
N ALA A 157 -28.98 10.08 25.34
CA ALA A 157 -28.57 11.02 26.40
C ALA A 157 -28.66 10.38 27.80
N GLU A 158 -29.62 9.48 28.01
CA GLU A 158 -29.78 8.72 29.26
C GLU A 158 -28.64 7.72 29.48
N GLN A 159 -28.25 6.98 28.44
CA GLN A 159 -27.13 6.04 28.49
C GLN A 159 -25.80 6.75 28.73
N THR A 160 -25.62 7.94 28.16
CA THR A 160 -24.41 8.75 28.38
C THR A 160 -24.33 9.22 29.83
N LYS A 161 -25.44 9.72 30.39
CA LYS A 161 -25.51 10.14 31.81
C LYS A 161 -25.28 9.00 32.79
N ALA A 162 -25.69 7.77 32.45
CA ALA A 162 -25.53 6.61 33.32
C ALA A 162 -24.06 6.16 33.51
N VAL A 163 -23.17 6.48 32.55
CA VAL A 163 -21.77 6.05 32.56
C VAL A 163 -20.84 7.13 33.16
N GLY A 164 -21.34 8.36 33.35
CA GLY A 164 -20.58 9.53 33.78
C GLY A 164 -20.23 10.45 32.60
N ASP A 165 -19.67 11.63 32.89
CA ASP A 165 -19.47 12.68 31.88
C ASP A 165 -18.11 12.63 31.16
N SER A 166 -17.18 11.79 31.61
CA SER A 166 -15.80 11.73 31.09
C SER A 166 -15.51 10.46 30.28
N CYS A 167 -14.82 10.60 29.16
CA CYS A 167 -14.36 9.47 28.34
C CYS A 167 -13.22 8.70 29.02
N PRO A 168 -13.27 7.35 29.11
CA PRO A 168 -12.20 6.56 29.76
C PRO A 168 -10.82 6.62 29.07
N ILE A 169 -10.75 7.05 27.81
CA ILE A 169 -9.50 7.11 27.03
C ILE A 169 -8.82 8.48 27.19
N CYS A 170 -9.53 9.57 26.92
CA CYS A 170 -8.97 10.92 27.00
C CYS A 170 -9.17 11.61 28.35
N GLN A 171 -10.04 11.05 29.21
CA GLN A 171 -10.39 11.60 30.54
C GLN A 171 -11.03 13.00 30.50
N ASP A 172 -11.44 13.44 29.31
CA ASP A 172 -12.19 14.68 29.04
C ASP A 172 -13.67 14.36 28.74
N ASP A 173 -14.49 15.41 28.69
CA ASP A 173 -15.88 15.35 28.22
C ASP A 173 -16.02 14.64 26.87
N PHE A 174 -17.11 13.89 26.71
CA PHE A 174 -17.38 13.14 25.49
C PHE A 174 -17.51 14.03 24.25
N LYS A 175 -16.55 13.91 23.33
CA LYS A 175 -16.61 14.49 21.97
C LYS A 175 -17.14 13.43 21.00
N ARG A 176 -18.37 13.59 20.52
CA ARG A 176 -19.07 12.62 19.66
C ARG A 176 -19.07 11.21 20.29
N PRO A 177 -19.85 10.98 21.36
CA PRO A 177 -19.87 9.69 22.04
C PRO A 177 -20.33 8.58 21.10
N THR A 178 -19.68 7.42 21.18
CA THR A 178 -20.03 6.21 20.45
C THR A 178 -20.07 5.03 21.41
N MET A 179 -21.12 4.23 21.33
CA MET A 179 -21.31 3.01 22.12
C MET A 179 -20.97 1.79 21.26
N LEU A 180 -20.01 1.00 21.74
CA LEU A 180 -19.58 -0.25 21.11
C LEU A 180 -20.60 -1.37 21.35
N ALA A 181 -20.48 -2.49 20.62
CA ALA A 181 -21.33 -3.67 20.80
C ALA A 181 -21.26 -4.31 22.21
N CYS A 182 -20.20 -4.00 22.98
CA CYS A 182 -20.05 -4.39 24.38
C CYS A 182 -20.65 -3.36 25.37
N ASN A 183 -21.42 -2.39 24.89
CA ASN A 183 -22.08 -1.31 25.64
C ASN A 183 -21.17 -0.29 26.33
N HIS A 184 -19.87 -0.29 26.01
CA HIS A 184 -18.93 0.73 26.50
C HIS A 184 -18.90 1.97 25.61
N ILE A 185 -18.87 3.15 26.24
CA ILE A 185 -18.97 4.46 25.58
C ILE A 185 -17.60 5.15 25.57
N PHE A 186 -17.21 5.67 24.41
CA PHE A 186 -15.97 6.43 24.20
C PHE A 186 -16.21 7.60 23.23
N CYS A 187 -15.29 8.57 23.17
CA CYS A 187 -15.24 9.49 22.03
C CYS A 187 -14.95 8.70 20.75
N GLU A 188 -15.65 9.00 19.66
CA GLU A 188 -15.48 8.35 18.35
C GLU A 188 -14.01 8.36 17.88
N GLU A 189 -13.32 9.49 18.08
CA GLU A 189 -11.90 9.63 17.73
C GLU A 189 -10.98 8.80 18.61
N CYS A 190 -11.24 8.78 19.93
CA CYS A 190 -10.41 8.05 20.89
C CYS A 190 -10.45 6.55 20.62
N VAL A 191 -11.65 6.01 20.40
CA VAL A 191 -11.82 4.58 20.14
C VAL A 191 -11.31 4.19 18.75
N SER A 192 -11.40 5.09 17.76
CA SER A 192 -10.82 4.86 16.43
C SER A 192 -9.29 4.73 16.50
N VAL A 193 -8.62 5.61 17.24
CA VAL A 193 -7.16 5.54 17.45
C VAL A 193 -6.76 4.28 18.22
N TRP A 194 -7.57 3.86 19.20
CA TRP A 194 -7.35 2.58 19.89
C TRP A 194 -7.42 1.40 18.92
N PHE A 195 -8.45 1.37 18.07
CA PHE A 195 -8.65 0.31 17.08
C PHE A 195 -7.59 0.27 15.98
N ASP A 196 -6.78 1.31 15.78
CA ASP A 196 -5.60 1.21 14.92
C ASP A 196 -4.51 0.28 15.49
N ARG A 197 -4.46 0.12 16.82
CA ARG A 197 -3.44 -0.69 17.52
C ARG A 197 -3.98 -2.01 18.04
N GLU A 198 -5.16 -1.98 18.63
CA GLU A 198 -5.74 -3.10 19.40
C GLU A 198 -7.21 -3.24 19.06
N ARG A 199 -7.70 -4.47 18.81
CA ARG A 199 -9.06 -4.70 18.29
C ARG A 199 -10.10 -5.04 19.35
N THR A 200 -9.68 -4.94 20.60
CA THR A 200 -10.48 -5.26 21.76
C THR A 200 -10.95 -3.98 22.45
N CYS A 201 -12.08 -4.04 23.13
CA CYS A 201 -12.57 -2.91 23.91
C CYS A 201 -11.55 -2.52 25.01
N PRO A 202 -11.19 -1.24 25.17
CA PRO A 202 -10.24 -0.79 26.18
C PRO A 202 -10.60 -1.20 27.62
N MET A 203 -11.90 -1.38 27.90
CA MET A 203 -12.38 -1.68 29.25
C MET A 203 -12.60 -3.17 29.50
N CYS A 204 -13.26 -3.90 28.59
CA CYS A 204 -13.59 -5.32 28.81
C CYS A 204 -12.85 -6.31 27.92
N ARG A 205 -12.01 -5.82 27.01
CA ARG A 205 -11.27 -6.64 26.03
C ARG A 205 -12.14 -7.50 25.09
N ALA A 206 -13.46 -7.26 25.03
CA ALA A 206 -14.33 -7.90 24.04
C ALA A 206 -13.83 -7.56 22.62
N GLN A 207 -13.83 -8.54 21.72
CA GLN A 207 -13.41 -8.35 20.33
C GLN A 207 -14.48 -7.55 19.57
N ILE A 208 -14.11 -6.37 19.07
CA ILE A 208 -15.04 -5.43 18.41
C ILE A 208 -14.83 -5.36 16.90
N ALA A 209 -13.59 -5.58 16.43
CA ALA A 209 -13.26 -5.55 15.01
C ALA A 209 -12.25 -6.66 14.66
N ASP A 210 -12.18 -7.06 13.39
CA ASP A 210 -11.22 -8.06 12.92
C ASP A 210 -9.78 -7.54 12.94
N ASP A 211 -8.79 -8.42 13.10
CA ASP A 211 -7.37 -8.06 13.20
C ASP A 211 -6.91 -7.29 11.95
N PRO A 212 -6.26 -6.12 12.10
CA PRO A 212 -5.75 -5.38 10.97
C PRO A 212 -4.64 -6.15 10.29
N THR A 213 -4.77 -6.46 8.99
CA THR A 213 -3.61 -6.92 8.19
C THR A 213 -2.59 -5.78 7.93
N TRP A 214 -2.70 -4.64 8.63
CA TRP A 214 -2.02 -3.37 8.36
C TRP A 214 -0.93 -2.99 9.38
N ARG A 215 -0.59 -3.87 10.36
CA ARG A 215 0.24 -3.49 11.52
C ARG A 215 1.67 -3.08 11.23
N ASP A 216 2.25 -3.39 10.07
CA ASP A 216 3.70 -3.18 9.90
C ASP A 216 4.07 -1.89 9.18
N GLY A 217 3.17 -1.25 8.41
CA GLY A 217 3.50 -0.10 7.57
C GLY A 217 4.70 -0.35 6.63
N SER A 218 5.16 -1.60 6.57
CA SER A 218 6.44 -1.98 6.01
C SER A 218 6.27 -2.00 4.52
N THR A 219 7.24 -1.42 3.81
CA THR A 219 7.29 -1.62 2.37
C THR A 219 7.84 -3.02 2.16
N THR A 220 7.07 -3.90 1.51
CA THR A 220 7.52 -5.28 1.31
C THR A 220 8.86 -5.28 0.58
N PHE A 221 9.89 -5.86 1.21
CA PHE A 221 11.25 -5.88 0.67
C PHE A 221 11.41 -6.84 -0.50
N LEU A 222 10.49 -7.79 -0.67
CA LEU A 222 10.51 -8.76 -1.75
C LEU A 222 10.52 -8.04 -3.11
N ILE A 223 11.60 -8.27 -3.85
CA ILE A 223 11.77 -7.77 -5.22
C ILE A 223 10.84 -8.59 -6.11
N GLN A 224 10.04 -7.92 -6.93
CA GLN A 224 9.13 -8.60 -7.86
C GLN A 224 9.86 -8.80 -9.20
N VAL A 225 10.89 -9.65 -9.15
CA VAL A 225 11.81 -9.93 -10.28
C VAL A 225 11.07 -10.56 -11.47
N PHE A 226 10.08 -11.40 -11.17
CA PHE A 226 9.29 -12.13 -12.16
C PHE A 226 7.91 -11.53 -12.26
#